data_AF-A0A6C0ANA7-F1
#
_entry.id   AF-A0A6C0ANA7-F1
#
_cell.length_a   1.000
_cell.length_b   1.000
_cell.length_c   1.000
_cell.angle_alpha   90.00
_cell.angle_beta   90.00
_cell.angle_gamma   90.00
#
_symmetry.space_group_name_H-M   'P 1'
#
loop_
_entity.id
_entity.type
_entity.pdbx_description
1 polymer ?
#
loop_
_entity_poly.entity_id
_entity_poly.type
_entity_poly.pdbx_seq_one_letter_code
_entity_poly.pdbx_strand_id
1 'polypeptide(L)'
;MASDKALHSRIKMKQVNLPEKVMTTLDHVAQCLEEWESHIPRPTHTDLKKQWTNSMKEYLESINGDEDAMVDSIIYGLIEAYNEWDGDDYSIAVDHDKTFALMQRPQTAQRTADWYSEFKRCLTASELFKVFGSVRERGILVMQKAGLIELPGRSSSAVVLRQNMSPFDWGICFEPVVKQILEAHWEAIIHEVGRFVHLKETRLAASPDGLIIRSLKNPEMGGHLLEIKCPKSRVIGLKIPMEYFYQMQHQLEVTGVRACEYVEAKFDFIQKVDFNKTESPWFGNVAVVGCFNEAYSDWIPSKYVYGPLGDLDWIPDLGLNEKTLEINSWACGKIHHERLHRDEAWFASLMPKIEEFWLDIEKAKKGEFILPESSRKKKVVCMIDDDTESEKISTPVCQLE
;
A
#
# COMPACT_ATOMS: atom_id res chain seq x y z
N MET A 1 29.69 48.08 -47.70
CA MET A 1 29.93 47.08 -46.63
C MET A 1 29.96 47.82 -45.32
N ALA A 2 29.08 47.43 -44.42
CA ALA A 2 28.88 47.99 -43.09
C ALA A 2 30.10 47.81 -42.17
N SER A 3 30.24 48.68 -41.18
CA SER A 3 30.62 48.30 -39.82
C SER A 3 30.51 49.51 -38.89
N ASP A 4 29.47 49.45 -38.05
CA ASP A 4 29.28 50.23 -36.84
C ASP A 4 30.53 50.28 -35.94
N LYS A 5 30.76 51.46 -35.34
CA LYS A 5 31.32 51.58 -33.99
C LYS A 5 30.57 52.67 -33.23
N ALA A 6 29.37 52.32 -32.77
CA ALA A 6 28.69 53.05 -31.70
C ALA A 6 29.20 52.54 -30.35
N LEU A 7 29.76 53.48 -29.58
CA LEU A 7 30.34 53.31 -28.25
C LEU A 7 29.24 52.95 -27.22
N HIS A 8 29.49 51.91 -26.43
CA HIS A 8 28.60 51.42 -25.37
C HIS A 8 28.26 52.50 -24.32
N SER A 9 26.98 52.89 -24.23
CA SER A 9 26.42 53.43 -22.99
C SER A 9 25.82 52.27 -22.19
N ARG A 10 26.46 51.92 -21.06
CA ARG A 10 25.86 51.00 -20.09
C ARG A 10 24.63 51.67 -19.49
N ILE A 11 23.44 51.13 -19.79
CA ILE A 11 22.20 51.47 -19.11
C ILE A 11 22.39 51.05 -17.64
N LYS A 12 22.59 52.03 -16.74
CA LYS A 12 22.45 51.78 -15.30
C LYS A 12 20.96 51.60 -15.04
N MET A 13 20.55 50.38 -14.72
CA MET A 13 19.20 50.12 -14.21
C MET A 13 18.96 51.03 -12.99
N LYS A 14 17.86 51.77 -13.00
CA LYS A 14 17.40 52.53 -11.84
C LYS A 14 17.20 51.54 -10.69
N GLN A 15 17.86 51.78 -9.56
CA GLN A 15 17.46 51.15 -8.31
C GLN A 15 16.03 51.58 -8.01
N VAL A 16 15.10 50.65 -8.12
CA VAL A 16 13.71 50.83 -7.69
C VAL A 16 13.72 50.63 -6.18
N ASN A 17 13.53 51.71 -5.42
CA ASN A 17 13.29 51.59 -3.99
C ASN A 17 11.87 51.05 -3.81
N LEU A 18 11.78 49.77 -3.46
CA LEU A 18 10.51 49.15 -3.09
C LEU A 18 10.06 49.71 -1.73
N PRO A 19 8.74 49.85 -1.49
CA PRO A 19 8.22 50.23 -0.18
C PRO A 19 8.67 49.25 0.91
N GLU A 20 8.97 49.75 2.11
CA GLU A 20 9.48 48.95 3.24
C GLU A 20 8.58 47.74 3.56
N LYS A 21 7.25 47.92 3.53
CA LYS A 21 6.27 46.83 3.70
C LYS A 21 6.43 45.72 2.66
N VAL A 22 6.67 46.08 1.40
CA VAL A 22 6.88 45.13 0.29
C VAL A 22 8.21 44.40 0.45
N MET A 23 9.25 45.09 0.95
CA MET A 23 10.53 44.48 1.28
C MET A 23 10.39 43.48 2.44
N THR A 24 9.67 43.85 3.51
CA THR A 24 9.37 42.95 4.64
C THR A 24 8.57 41.73 4.19
N THR A 25 7.61 41.90 3.27
CA THR A 25 6.89 40.78 2.67
C THR A 25 7.79 39.90 1.82
N LEU A 26 8.69 40.47 1.00
CA LEU A 26 9.66 39.70 0.21
C LEU A 26 10.66 38.95 1.08
N ASP A 27 11.13 39.55 2.18
CA ASP A 27 12.03 38.90 3.14
C ASP A 27 11.31 37.76 3.88
N HIS A 28 10.06 37.96 4.28
CA HIS A 28 9.24 36.88 4.86
C HIS A 28 8.96 35.77 3.85
N VAL A 29 8.68 36.09 2.58
CA VAL A 29 8.48 35.10 1.53
C VAL A 29 9.80 34.36 1.24
N ALA A 30 10.94 35.04 1.20
CA ALA A 30 12.25 34.43 1.02
C ALA A 30 12.64 33.52 2.19
N GLN A 31 12.43 33.95 3.44
CA GLN A 31 12.63 33.11 4.61
C GLN A 31 11.65 31.94 4.65
N CYS A 32 10.39 32.15 4.26
CA CYS A 32 9.41 31.08 4.10
C CYS A 32 9.81 30.11 2.99
N LEU A 33 10.50 30.55 1.94
CA LEU A 33 11.03 29.69 0.87
C LEU A 33 12.26 28.89 1.34
N GLU A 34 13.12 29.47 2.17
CA GLU A 34 14.27 28.79 2.77
C GLU A 34 13.85 27.76 3.83
N GLU A 35 12.84 28.07 4.64
CA GLU A 35 12.29 27.16 5.66
C GLU A 35 11.07 26.38 5.16
N TRP A 36 10.70 26.53 3.88
CA TRP A 36 9.48 26.01 3.25
C TRP A 36 9.26 24.53 3.52
N GLU A 37 10.30 23.73 3.30
CA GLU A 37 10.23 22.28 3.45
C GLU A 37 9.93 21.85 4.90
N SER A 38 10.35 22.66 5.87
CA SER A 38 10.09 22.42 7.29
C SER A 38 8.65 22.74 7.69
N HIS A 39 8.00 23.68 6.99
CA HIS A 39 6.65 24.14 7.31
C HIS A 39 5.57 23.45 6.47
N ILE A 40 5.85 23.22 5.18
CA ILE A 40 4.92 22.64 4.20
C ILE A 40 5.66 21.60 3.34
N PRO A 41 6.08 20.47 3.94
CA PRO A 41 6.85 19.45 3.26
C PRO A 41 6.12 18.93 2.03
N ARG A 42 6.88 18.68 0.97
CA ARG A 42 6.38 18.17 -0.30
C ARG A 42 5.71 16.80 -0.07
N PRO A 43 4.44 16.62 -0.43
CA PRO A 43 3.82 15.32 -0.35
C PRO A 43 4.50 14.35 -1.30
N THR A 44 4.85 13.19 -0.77
CA THR A 44 5.43 12.07 -1.51
C THR A 44 4.40 11.29 -2.36
N HIS A 45 3.10 11.55 -2.18
CA HIS A 45 2.02 10.91 -2.94
C HIS A 45 1.20 11.91 -3.76
N THR A 46 0.87 11.54 -5.00
CA THR A 46 0.15 12.40 -5.96
C THR A 46 -1.22 12.87 -5.49
N ASP A 47 -2.01 11.99 -4.85
CA ASP A 47 -3.34 12.35 -4.33
C ASP A 47 -3.31 13.38 -3.18
N LEU A 48 -2.16 13.55 -2.51
CA LEU A 48 -2.02 14.55 -1.45
C LEU A 48 -1.71 15.95 -2.00
N LYS A 49 -1.33 16.06 -3.29
CA LYS A 49 -0.98 17.35 -3.92
C LYS A 49 -2.06 18.40 -3.76
N LYS A 50 -3.34 18.03 -3.95
CA LYS A 50 -4.45 18.99 -3.84
C LYS A 50 -4.59 19.55 -2.42
N GLN A 51 -4.55 18.67 -1.42
CA GLN A 51 -4.64 19.08 -0.02
C GLN A 51 -3.45 19.98 0.35
N TRP A 52 -2.25 19.59 -0.07
CA TRP A 52 -1.04 20.35 0.12
C TRP A 52 -1.09 21.74 -0.53
N THR A 53 -1.58 21.85 -1.77
CA THR A 53 -1.79 23.15 -2.44
C THR A 53 -2.79 24.03 -1.68
N ASN A 54 -3.85 23.45 -1.12
CA ASN A 54 -4.81 24.20 -0.31
C ASN A 54 -4.17 24.71 0.99
N SER A 55 -3.42 23.85 1.71
CA SER A 55 -2.72 24.25 2.93
C SER A 55 -1.67 25.34 2.67
N MET A 56 -0.98 25.26 1.53
CA MET A 56 -0.10 26.33 1.05
C MET A 56 -0.85 27.64 0.86
N LYS A 57 -2.01 27.60 0.19
CA LYS A 57 -2.83 28.78 -0.06
C LYS A 57 -3.29 29.43 1.24
N GLU A 58 -3.84 28.63 2.16
CA GLU A 58 -4.28 29.10 3.49
C GLU A 58 -3.14 29.74 4.29
N TYR A 59 -1.94 29.13 4.25
CA TYR A 59 -0.76 29.69 4.93
C TYR A 59 -0.34 31.03 4.34
N LEU A 60 -0.24 31.14 3.01
CA LEU A 60 0.15 32.38 2.34
C LEU A 60 -0.89 33.48 2.56
N GLU A 61 -2.19 33.17 2.50
CA GLU A 61 -3.27 34.09 2.84
C GLU A 61 -3.12 34.63 4.27
N SER A 62 -2.73 33.78 5.23
CA SER A 62 -2.55 34.18 6.63
C SER A 62 -1.40 35.18 6.86
N ILE A 63 -0.40 35.20 5.97
CA ILE A 63 0.78 36.07 6.07
C ILE A 63 0.60 37.35 5.27
N ASN A 64 -0.14 37.31 4.16
CA ASN A 64 -0.12 38.38 3.15
C ASN A 64 -1.28 39.38 3.16
N GLY A 65 -2.31 39.20 3.99
CA GLY A 65 -3.37 40.20 4.25
C GLY A 65 -3.88 41.01 3.05
N ASP A 66 -4.97 40.56 2.43
CA ASP A 66 -5.76 41.20 1.35
C ASP A 66 -5.05 41.51 0.00
N GLU A 67 -3.81 41.04 -0.23
CA GLU A 67 -3.14 41.12 -1.55
C GLU A 67 -3.26 39.82 -2.37
N ASP A 68 -4.49 39.44 -2.75
CA ASP A 68 -4.82 38.19 -3.47
C ASP A 68 -3.94 37.94 -4.71
N ALA A 69 -3.66 38.98 -5.51
CA ALA A 69 -2.87 38.86 -6.74
C ALA A 69 -1.40 38.47 -6.48
N MET A 70 -0.84 38.88 -5.33
CA MET A 70 0.53 38.52 -4.95
C MET A 70 0.57 37.07 -4.44
N VAL A 71 -0.43 36.67 -3.65
CA VAL A 71 -0.59 35.29 -3.14
C VAL A 71 -0.68 34.29 -4.30
N ASP A 72 -1.53 34.55 -5.29
CA ASP A 72 -1.69 33.67 -6.46
C ASP A 72 -0.40 33.55 -7.28
N SER A 73 0.37 34.64 -7.44
CA SER A 73 1.65 34.61 -8.14
C SER A 73 2.71 33.78 -7.40
N ILE A 74 2.76 33.87 -6.08
CA ILE A 74 3.69 33.09 -5.24
C ILE A 74 3.32 31.61 -5.28
N ILE A 75 2.02 31.28 -5.15
CA ILE A 75 1.53 29.89 -5.26
C ILE A 75 1.91 29.28 -6.60
N TYR A 76 1.73 30.02 -7.70
CA TYR A 76 2.07 29.52 -9.03
C TYR A 76 3.56 29.20 -9.15
N GLY A 77 4.44 30.12 -8.72
CA GLY A 77 5.88 29.90 -8.73
C GLY A 77 6.33 28.74 -7.82
N LEU A 78 5.68 28.58 -6.66
CA LEU A 78 5.92 27.46 -5.75
C LEU A 78 5.47 26.11 -6.34
N ILE A 79 4.34 26.07 -7.04
CA ILE A 79 3.87 24.87 -7.73
C ILE A 79 4.80 24.50 -8.88
N GLU A 80 5.29 25.49 -9.63
CA GLU A 80 6.29 25.29 -10.69
C GLU A 80 7.58 24.72 -10.10
N ALA A 81 8.13 25.35 -9.06
CA ALA A 81 9.29 24.86 -8.32
C ALA A 81 9.07 23.44 -7.76
N TYR A 82 7.89 23.14 -7.21
CA TYR A 82 7.52 21.80 -6.73
C TYR A 82 7.55 20.73 -7.83
N ASN A 83 7.21 21.10 -9.07
CA ASN A 83 7.23 20.16 -10.20
C ASN A 83 8.67 19.91 -10.68
N GLU A 84 9.56 20.88 -10.52
CA GLU A 84 10.98 20.78 -10.90
C GLU A 84 11.90 20.34 -9.76
N TRP A 85 11.38 20.26 -8.52
CA TRP A 85 12.17 19.87 -7.35
C TRP A 85 12.62 18.41 -7.45
N ASP A 86 13.91 18.19 -7.66
CA ASP A 86 14.56 16.90 -7.47
C ASP A 86 14.93 16.74 -5.99
N GLY A 87 14.28 15.80 -5.30
CA GLY A 87 14.62 15.46 -3.91
C GLY A 87 15.94 14.71 -3.81
N ASP A 88 16.38 14.41 -2.60
CA ASP A 88 17.48 13.46 -2.38
C ASP A 88 17.23 12.18 -3.20
N ASP A 89 18.14 11.85 -4.11
CA ASP A 89 17.92 10.75 -5.07
C ASP A 89 18.09 9.36 -4.43
N TYR A 90 18.53 9.33 -3.17
CA TYR A 90 18.89 8.12 -2.42
C TYR A 90 19.70 7.12 -3.27
N SER A 91 20.60 7.61 -4.12
CA SER A 91 21.38 6.85 -5.11
C SER A 91 22.38 5.86 -4.52
N ILE A 92 22.57 5.86 -3.21
CA ILE A 92 23.52 5.00 -2.51
C ILE A 92 22.76 4.08 -1.57
N ALA A 93 23.10 2.80 -1.54
CA ALA A 93 22.54 1.80 -0.62
C ALA A 93 22.52 2.28 0.85
N VAL A 94 21.58 1.76 1.63
CA VAL A 94 21.59 1.89 3.09
C VAL A 94 22.83 1.17 3.64
N ASP A 95 23.44 1.77 4.66
CA ASP A 95 24.55 1.17 5.39
C ASP A 95 24.22 -0.27 5.84
N HIS A 96 25.16 -1.18 5.58
CA HIS A 96 25.03 -2.59 5.93
C HIS A 96 24.80 -2.77 7.44
N ASP A 97 25.44 -1.96 8.30
CA ASP A 97 25.29 -2.07 9.75
C ASP A 97 23.87 -1.73 10.21
N LYS A 98 23.23 -0.74 9.58
CA LYS A 98 21.82 -0.39 9.85
C LYS A 98 20.87 -1.52 9.43
N THR A 99 21.13 -2.11 8.27
CA THR A 99 20.36 -3.24 7.73
C THR A 99 20.48 -4.46 8.65
N PHE A 100 21.69 -4.78 9.09
CA PHE A 100 21.94 -5.87 10.02
C PHE A 100 21.30 -5.62 11.39
N ALA A 101 21.40 -4.40 11.93
CA ALA A 101 20.76 -4.04 13.20
C ALA A 101 19.23 -4.20 13.14
N LEU A 102 18.59 -3.86 12.02
CA LEU A 102 17.16 -4.09 11.81
C LEU A 102 16.83 -5.59 11.88
N MET A 103 17.60 -6.44 11.21
CA MET A 103 17.40 -7.89 11.21
C MET A 103 17.54 -8.52 12.60
N GLN A 104 18.33 -7.92 13.50
CA GLN A 104 18.52 -8.40 14.88
C GLN A 104 17.41 -7.95 15.83
N ARG A 105 16.48 -7.07 15.40
CA ARG A 105 15.33 -6.69 16.24
C ARG A 105 14.43 -7.91 16.49
N PRO A 106 13.76 -7.99 17.65
CA PRO A 106 12.75 -9.01 17.90
C PRO A 106 11.68 -8.99 16.79
N GLN A 107 11.44 -10.17 16.22
CA GLN A 107 10.49 -10.36 15.13
C GLN A 107 9.53 -11.48 15.49
N THR A 108 8.23 -11.19 15.39
CA THR A 108 7.21 -12.23 15.55
C THR A 108 6.99 -12.89 14.20
N ALA A 109 7.31 -14.18 14.11
CA ALA A 109 7.16 -14.95 12.87
C ALA A 109 5.70 -14.87 12.39
N GLN A 110 5.51 -14.63 11.08
CA GLN A 110 4.18 -14.49 10.50
C GLN A 110 3.32 -15.73 10.77
N ARG A 111 2.01 -15.52 10.94
CA ARG A 111 0.99 -16.58 11.05
C ARG A 111 1.13 -17.49 12.29
N THR A 112 1.86 -17.06 13.33
CA THR A 112 1.94 -17.73 14.64
C THR A 112 0.84 -17.28 15.62
N ALA A 113 0.59 -18.02 16.71
CA ALA A 113 -0.38 -17.62 17.73
C ALA A 113 -0.05 -16.24 18.35
N ASP A 114 1.23 -15.98 18.59
CA ASP A 114 1.71 -14.68 19.09
C ASP A 114 1.49 -13.56 18.07
N TRP A 115 1.61 -13.85 16.78
CA TRP A 115 1.27 -12.90 15.72
C TRP A 115 -0.21 -12.48 15.75
N TYR A 116 -1.12 -13.39 16.12
CA TYR A 116 -2.54 -13.07 16.28
C TYR A 116 -2.85 -12.36 17.60
N SER A 117 -2.15 -12.68 18.69
CA SER A 117 -2.32 -11.99 19.97
C SER A 117 -1.83 -10.54 19.91
N GLU A 118 -0.67 -10.31 19.29
CA GLU A 118 -0.13 -8.98 19.01
C GLU A 118 -1.04 -8.15 18.11
N PHE A 119 -1.76 -8.79 17.18
CA PHE A 119 -2.70 -8.08 16.30
C PHE A 119 -3.79 -7.35 17.10
N LYS A 120 -4.21 -7.89 18.24
CA LYS A 120 -5.20 -7.23 19.11
C LYS A 120 -4.60 -6.04 19.86
N ARG A 121 -3.29 -6.05 20.10
CA ARG A 121 -2.57 -5.03 20.87
C ARG A 121 -2.05 -3.89 20.02
N CYS A 122 -1.72 -4.15 18.75
CA CYS A 122 -1.07 -3.19 17.86
C CYS A 122 -1.96 -2.84 16.67
N LEU A 123 -1.89 -1.60 16.20
CA LEU A 123 -2.39 -1.19 14.89
C LEU A 123 -1.36 -1.63 13.85
N THR A 124 -1.78 -2.45 12.87
CA THR A 124 -0.88 -2.97 11.83
C THR A 124 -0.83 -2.05 10.61
N ALA A 125 0.28 -2.10 9.85
CA ALA A 125 0.44 -1.37 8.59
C ALA A 125 -0.78 -1.44 7.66
N SER A 126 -1.30 -2.65 7.40
CA SER A 126 -2.46 -2.89 6.54
C SER A 126 -3.80 -2.32 7.06
N GLU A 127 -3.84 -1.86 8.32
CA GLU A 127 -5.03 -1.30 8.95
C GLU A 127 -4.98 0.22 9.07
N LEU A 128 -3.80 0.84 8.93
CA LEU A 128 -3.65 2.27 9.22
C LEU A 128 -4.61 3.12 8.39
N PHE A 129 -4.76 2.81 7.09
CA PHE A 129 -5.68 3.54 6.21
C PHE A 129 -7.14 3.53 6.72
N LYS A 130 -7.58 2.46 7.41
CA LYS A 130 -8.94 2.34 7.96
C LYS A 130 -9.19 3.31 9.12
N VAL A 131 -8.14 3.76 9.81
CA VAL A 131 -8.24 4.82 10.83
C VAL A 131 -8.71 6.13 10.19
N PHE A 132 -8.34 6.37 8.93
CA PHE A 132 -8.67 7.56 8.15
C PHE A 132 -9.79 7.32 7.12
N GLY A 133 -10.33 6.10 7.10
CA GLY A 133 -11.43 5.69 6.24
C GLY A 133 -12.77 6.28 6.70
N SER A 134 -13.85 5.67 6.23
CA SER A 134 -15.19 6.12 6.64
C SER A 134 -15.39 5.97 8.15
N VAL A 135 -16.25 6.82 8.73
CA VAL A 135 -16.60 6.79 10.16
C VAL A 135 -17.01 5.38 10.63
N ARG A 136 -17.73 4.63 9.79
CA ARG A 136 -18.09 3.24 10.06
C ARG A 136 -16.91 2.27 9.96
N GLU A 137 -16.05 2.41 8.96
CA GLU A 137 -14.87 1.54 8.80
C GLU A 137 -13.91 1.69 9.98
N ARG A 138 -13.63 2.93 10.39
CA ARG A 138 -12.89 3.23 11.62
C ARG A 138 -13.59 2.64 12.85
N GLY A 139 -14.91 2.81 12.97
CA GLY A 139 -15.69 2.27 14.08
C GLY A 139 -15.65 0.74 14.17
N ILE A 140 -15.70 0.02 13.04
CA ILE A 140 -15.53 -1.44 13.01
C ILE A 140 -14.14 -1.83 13.51
N LEU A 141 -13.09 -1.11 13.08
CA LEU A 141 -11.74 -1.36 13.54
C LEU A 141 -11.58 -1.11 15.05
N VAL A 142 -12.20 -0.04 15.59
CA VAL A 142 -12.26 0.23 17.04
C VAL A 142 -12.86 -0.95 17.78
N MET A 143 -14.02 -1.44 17.33
CA MET A 143 -14.71 -2.57 17.97
C MET A 143 -13.90 -3.88 17.89
N GLN A 144 -13.19 -4.11 16.78
CA GLN A 144 -12.28 -5.26 16.61
C GLN A 144 -11.10 -5.19 17.59
N LYS A 145 -10.44 -4.02 17.70
CA LYS A 145 -9.31 -3.82 18.63
C LYS A 145 -9.75 -3.81 20.10
N ALA A 146 -11.00 -3.43 20.38
CA ALA A 146 -11.61 -3.56 21.70
C ALA A 146 -12.00 -5.01 22.07
N GLY A 147 -11.93 -5.95 21.11
CA GLY A 147 -12.32 -7.35 21.32
C GLY A 147 -13.84 -7.58 21.35
N LEU A 148 -14.63 -6.63 20.86
CA LEU A 148 -16.10 -6.68 20.85
C LEU A 148 -16.68 -7.27 19.55
N ILE A 149 -15.88 -7.26 18.48
CA ILE A 149 -16.19 -7.94 17.22
C ILE A 149 -15.06 -8.90 16.92
N GLU A 150 -15.40 -10.16 16.66
CA GLU A 150 -14.40 -11.13 16.23
C GLU A 150 -13.84 -10.72 14.86
N LEU A 151 -12.52 -10.82 14.75
CA LEU A 151 -11.88 -10.79 13.45
C LEU A 151 -12.34 -12.06 12.72
N PRO A 152 -12.74 -11.98 11.43
CA PRO A 152 -12.94 -13.19 10.65
C PRO A 152 -11.69 -14.03 10.81
N GLY A 153 -11.86 -15.24 11.34
CA GLY A 153 -10.76 -16.12 11.70
C GLY A 153 -9.84 -16.25 10.48
N ARG A 154 -8.68 -15.60 10.53
CA ARG A 154 -7.62 -15.80 9.55
C ARG A 154 -7.07 -17.19 9.84
N SER A 155 -7.72 -18.23 9.32
CA SER A 155 -7.28 -19.61 9.51
C SER A 155 -5.80 -19.68 9.15
N SER A 156 -5.00 -20.22 10.06
CA SER A 156 -3.54 -20.16 10.04
C SER A 156 -2.88 -20.72 8.78
N SER A 157 -3.57 -21.54 7.97
CA SER A 157 -2.99 -22.11 6.73
C SER A 157 -4.08 -22.73 5.82
N ALA A 158 -5.05 -21.97 5.34
CA ALA A 158 -5.89 -22.48 4.25
C ALA A 158 -5.17 -22.22 2.93
N VAL A 159 -4.13 -23.00 2.64
CA VAL A 159 -3.73 -23.23 1.25
C VAL A 159 -4.96 -23.76 0.54
N VAL A 160 -5.35 -23.16 -0.57
CA VAL A 160 -6.56 -23.56 -1.30
C VAL A 160 -6.22 -23.97 -2.72
N LEU A 161 -7.02 -24.91 -3.23
CA LEU A 161 -7.01 -25.29 -4.64
C LEU A 161 -7.43 -24.09 -5.51
N ARG A 162 -6.94 -24.05 -6.75
CA ARG A 162 -7.19 -22.96 -7.71
C ARG A 162 -8.64 -22.51 -7.80
N GLN A 163 -9.56 -23.47 -7.89
CA GLN A 163 -10.99 -23.20 -8.04
C GLN A 163 -11.62 -22.44 -6.86
N ASN A 164 -11.00 -22.52 -5.68
CA ASN A 164 -11.47 -21.90 -4.44
C ASN A 164 -10.66 -20.64 -4.07
N MET A 165 -9.67 -20.24 -4.87
CA MET A 165 -8.82 -19.09 -4.55
C MET A 165 -9.60 -17.77 -4.58
N SER A 166 -9.69 -17.13 -3.42
CA SER A 166 -10.07 -15.73 -3.31
C SER A 166 -8.93 -14.81 -3.79
N PRO A 167 -9.19 -13.50 -3.99
CA PRO A 167 -8.11 -12.54 -4.25
C PRO A 167 -7.03 -12.49 -3.17
N PHE A 168 -7.39 -12.83 -1.92
CA PHE A 168 -6.44 -12.88 -0.82
C PHE A 168 -5.52 -14.11 -0.93
N ASP A 169 -6.09 -15.29 -1.20
CA ASP A 169 -5.32 -16.53 -1.42
C ASP A 169 -4.42 -16.42 -2.65
N TRP A 170 -4.89 -15.71 -3.68
CA TRP A 170 -4.10 -15.37 -4.86
C TRP A 170 -2.83 -14.58 -4.50
N GLY A 171 -2.97 -13.55 -3.66
CA GLY A 171 -1.83 -12.79 -3.15
C GLY A 171 -0.84 -13.67 -2.41
N ILE A 172 -1.34 -14.50 -1.48
CA ILE A 172 -0.50 -15.46 -0.72
C ILE A 172 0.23 -16.43 -1.66
N CYS A 173 -0.45 -16.95 -2.68
CA CYS A 173 0.12 -17.89 -3.62
C CYS A 173 1.26 -17.27 -4.44
N PHE A 174 1.09 -16.04 -4.93
CA PHE A 174 2.01 -15.43 -5.90
C PHE A 174 3.08 -14.51 -5.30
N GLU A 175 2.95 -14.06 -4.05
CA GLU A 175 4.00 -13.26 -3.40
C GLU A 175 5.40 -13.94 -3.44
N PRO A 176 5.55 -15.25 -3.12
CA PRO A 176 6.85 -15.92 -3.24
C PRO A 176 7.35 -16.03 -4.69
N VAL A 177 6.44 -16.12 -5.66
CA VAL A 177 6.80 -16.14 -7.10
C VAL A 177 7.36 -14.79 -7.52
N VAL A 178 6.78 -13.69 -7.05
CA VAL A 178 7.32 -12.35 -7.31
C VAL A 178 8.72 -12.23 -6.73
N LYS A 179 8.96 -12.68 -5.49
CA LYS A 179 10.30 -12.68 -4.90
C LYS A 179 11.31 -13.42 -5.78
N GLN A 180 10.99 -14.63 -6.25
CA GLN A 180 11.86 -15.38 -7.18
C GLN A 180 12.15 -14.61 -8.47
N ILE A 181 11.13 -13.97 -9.07
CA ILE A 181 11.31 -13.16 -10.28
C ILE A 181 12.22 -11.97 -9.98
N LEU A 182 12.03 -11.27 -8.85
CA LEU A 182 12.84 -10.11 -8.48
C LEU A 182 14.28 -10.49 -8.16
N GLU A 183 14.53 -11.59 -7.46
CA GLU A 183 15.88 -12.11 -7.20
C GLU A 183 16.61 -12.42 -8.50
N ALA A 184 15.94 -13.05 -9.48
CA ALA A 184 16.51 -13.32 -10.79
C ALA A 184 16.67 -12.05 -11.64
N HIS A 185 15.67 -11.17 -11.63
CA HIS A 185 15.63 -9.99 -12.49
C HIS A 185 16.60 -8.91 -12.03
N TRP A 186 16.69 -8.65 -10.73
CA TRP A 186 17.57 -7.64 -10.11
C TRP A 186 18.92 -8.21 -9.65
N GLU A 187 19.12 -9.53 -9.74
CA GLU A 187 20.27 -10.21 -9.14
C GLU A 187 20.40 -9.84 -7.66
N ALA A 188 19.27 -9.98 -6.96
CA ALA A 188 19.07 -9.51 -5.60
C ALA A 188 19.05 -10.65 -4.58
N ILE A 189 19.36 -10.30 -3.33
CA ILE A 189 19.16 -11.14 -2.16
C ILE A 189 18.03 -10.50 -1.36
N ILE A 190 16.87 -11.15 -1.30
CA ILE A 190 15.69 -10.66 -0.59
C ILE A 190 15.50 -11.52 0.64
N HIS A 191 15.58 -10.90 1.82
CA HIS A 191 15.37 -11.59 3.08
C HIS A 191 13.92 -11.47 3.54
N GLU A 192 13.32 -12.57 3.96
CA GLU A 192 12.01 -12.55 4.60
C GLU A 192 12.11 -12.04 6.03
N VAL A 193 11.23 -11.12 6.39
CA VAL A 193 11.19 -10.53 7.73
C VAL A 193 9.86 -10.84 8.41
N GLY A 194 9.90 -11.01 9.73
CA GLY A 194 8.72 -11.15 10.56
C GLY A 194 8.03 -9.81 10.81
N ARG A 195 7.14 -9.79 11.80
CA ARG A 195 6.54 -8.55 12.28
C ARG A 195 7.52 -7.79 13.18
N PHE A 196 7.73 -6.52 12.87
CA PHE A 196 8.39 -5.55 13.74
C PHE A 196 7.36 -4.79 14.58
N VAL A 197 7.69 -4.51 15.83
CA VAL A 197 7.01 -3.53 16.69
C VAL A 197 7.85 -2.26 16.71
N HIS A 198 7.21 -1.10 16.61
CA HIS A 198 7.89 0.19 16.62
C HIS A 198 8.60 0.42 17.97
N LEU A 199 9.82 0.97 17.93
CA LEU A 199 10.70 1.04 19.12
C LEU A 199 10.18 1.98 20.21
N LYS A 200 9.57 3.11 19.83
CA LYS A 200 8.98 4.09 20.78
C LYS A 200 7.48 3.87 20.97
N GLU A 201 6.70 3.96 19.89
CA GLU A 201 5.26 3.70 19.91
C GLU A 201 4.92 2.21 19.79
N THR A 202 4.94 1.48 20.91
CA THR A 202 4.77 0.01 20.92
C THR A 202 3.39 -0.48 20.49
N ARG A 203 2.41 0.41 20.29
CA ARG A 203 1.09 0.09 19.71
C ARG A 203 1.11 0.06 18.18
N LEU A 204 2.24 0.34 17.52
CA LEU A 204 2.39 0.26 16.06
C LEU A 204 3.24 -0.95 15.68
N ALA A 205 2.80 -1.68 14.65
CA ALA A 205 3.51 -2.85 14.14
C ALA A 205 3.38 -3.00 12.63
N ALA A 206 4.41 -3.57 12.01
CA ALA A 206 4.45 -3.76 10.56
C ALA A 206 5.11 -5.09 10.20
N SER A 207 4.61 -5.71 9.13
CA SER A 207 5.19 -6.90 8.51
C SER A 207 5.44 -6.56 7.04
N PRO A 208 6.63 -6.09 6.68
CA PRO A 208 7.04 -5.95 5.28
C PRO A 208 7.09 -7.33 4.60
N ASP A 209 6.93 -7.38 3.28
CA ASP A 209 6.99 -8.65 2.53
C ASP A 209 8.44 -9.13 2.36
N GLY A 210 9.40 -8.20 2.36
CA GLY A 210 10.83 -8.52 2.38
C GLY A 210 11.73 -7.33 2.71
N LEU A 211 13.01 -7.63 2.87
CA LEU A 211 14.12 -6.68 3.03
C LEU A 211 15.17 -6.99 1.97
N ILE A 212 15.47 -6.04 1.09
CA ILE A 212 16.48 -6.20 0.04
C ILE A 212 17.85 -6.05 0.68
N ILE A 213 18.60 -7.13 0.83
CA ILE A 213 19.95 -7.08 1.42
C ILE A 213 20.94 -6.49 0.42
N ARG A 214 20.80 -6.88 -0.85
CA ARG A 214 21.66 -6.44 -1.94
C ARG A 214 20.95 -6.64 -3.28
N SER A 215 21.26 -5.82 -4.26
CA SER A 215 20.92 -5.99 -5.67
C SER A 215 22.14 -5.64 -6.51
N LEU A 216 22.50 -6.50 -7.46
CA LEU A 216 23.64 -6.22 -8.35
C LEU A 216 23.27 -5.26 -9.48
N LYS A 217 22.01 -5.28 -9.94
CA LYS A 217 21.56 -4.38 -11.01
C LYS A 217 21.14 -3.01 -10.50
N ASN A 218 20.59 -2.96 -9.29
CA ASN A 218 20.11 -1.73 -8.65
C ASN A 218 20.71 -1.62 -7.23
N PRO A 219 22.01 -1.32 -7.09
CA PRO A 219 22.70 -1.34 -5.80
C PRO A 219 22.07 -0.45 -4.73
N GLU A 220 21.46 0.65 -5.13
CA GLU A 220 20.82 1.63 -4.25
C GLU A 220 19.59 1.09 -3.50
N MET A 221 19.03 -0.04 -3.94
CA MET A 221 17.95 -0.77 -3.25
C MET A 221 18.42 -1.49 -1.97
N GLY A 222 19.73 -1.61 -1.76
CA GLY A 222 20.28 -2.25 -0.56
C GLY A 222 19.74 -1.61 0.73
N GLY A 223 19.15 -2.43 1.59
CA GLY A 223 18.49 -2.07 2.85
C GLY A 223 17.08 -1.47 2.71
N HIS A 224 16.48 -1.47 1.50
CA HIS A 224 15.09 -1.07 1.32
C HIS A 224 14.11 -2.20 1.67
N LEU A 225 12.92 -1.82 2.13
CA LEU A 225 11.81 -2.76 2.27
C LEU A 225 11.24 -3.16 0.91
N LEU A 226 10.51 -4.26 0.86
CA LEU A 226 9.77 -4.72 -0.30
C LEU A 226 8.30 -4.91 0.07
N GLU A 227 7.40 -4.39 -0.76
CA GLU A 227 5.95 -4.58 -0.67
C GLU A 227 5.43 -5.09 -2.01
N ILE A 228 4.79 -6.25 -2.01
CA ILE A 228 4.34 -6.97 -3.19
C ILE A 228 2.82 -7.04 -3.23
N LYS A 229 2.23 -6.65 -4.36
CA LYS A 229 0.80 -6.82 -4.62
C LYS A 229 0.57 -7.60 -5.91
N CYS A 230 -0.26 -8.64 -5.82
CA CYS A 230 -0.65 -9.45 -6.97
C CYS A 230 -2.15 -9.27 -7.28
N PRO A 231 -2.60 -8.15 -7.86
CA PRO A 231 -4.02 -7.90 -8.08
C PRO A 231 -4.62 -8.78 -9.19
N LYS A 232 -5.63 -9.58 -8.83
CA LYS A 232 -6.33 -10.48 -9.77
C LYS A 232 -7.11 -9.76 -10.87
N SER A 233 -7.73 -8.60 -10.58
CA SER A 233 -8.59 -7.90 -11.55
C SER A 233 -8.15 -6.48 -11.87
N ARG A 234 -7.62 -5.73 -10.90
CA ARG A 234 -7.21 -4.32 -11.11
C ARG A 234 -6.07 -4.22 -12.13
N VAL A 235 -6.07 -3.14 -12.91
CA VAL A 235 -4.99 -2.74 -13.81
C VAL A 235 -3.82 -2.17 -13.00
N ILE A 236 -2.60 -2.61 -13.32
CA ILE A 236 -1.38 -2.24 -12.60
C ILE A 236 -0.59 -1.15 -13.32
N GLY A 237 0.17 -0.37 -12.56
CA GLY A 237 1.05 0.69 -13.05
C GLY A 237 0.37 2.00 -13.42
N LEU A 238 -0.64 2.39 -12.64
CA LEU A 238 -1.30 3.70 -12.76
C LEU A 238 -0.76 4.70 -11.73
N LYS A 239 -0.83 4.32 -10.45
CA LYS A 239 -0.27 4.98 -9.27
C LYS A 239 -0.32 4.00 -8.11
N ILE A 240 0.46 4.26 -7.06
CA ILE A 240 0.28 3.60 -5.78
C ILE A 240 -1.14 3.90 -5.23
N PRO A 241 -1.96 2.89 -4.89
CA PRO A 241 -3.20 3.13 -4.16
C PRO A 241 -2.93 3.72 -2.78
N MET A 242 -3.74 4.71 -2.36
CA MET A 242 -3.54 5.40 -1.07
C MET A 242 -3.49 4.43 0.13
N GLU A 243 -4.27 3.36 0.11
CA GLU A 243 -4.21 2.32 1.15
C GLU A 243 -2.82 1.68 1.29
N TYR A 244 -2.11 1.46 0.18
CA TYR A 244 -0.77 0.89 0.17
C TYR A 244 0.28 1.96 0.49
N PHE A 245 0.06 3.22 0.09
CA PHE A 245 0.89 4.33 0.55
C PHE A 245 0.89 4.44 2.08
N TYR A 246 -0.29 4.42 2.71
CA TYR A 246 -0.42 4.38 4.18
C TYR A 246 0.27 3.15 4.78
N GLN A 247 0.09 1.97 4.17
CA GLN A 247 0.72 0.74 4.62
C GLN A 247 2.26 0.84 4.59
N MET A 248 2.84 1.31 3.48
CA MET A 248 4.28 1.42 3.29
C MET A 248 4.89 2.52 4.17
N GLN A 249 4.27 3.70 4.28
CA GLN A 249 4.74 4.73 5.21
C GLN A 249 4.77 4.24 6.66
N HIS A 250 3.76 3.45 7.08
CA HIS A 250 3.76 2.81 8.40
C HIS A 250 4.88 1.77 8.54
N GLN A 251 5.13 0.93 7.52
CA GLN A 251 6.26 0.00 7.53
C GLN A 251 7.60 0.74 7.69
N LEU A 252 7.79 1.84 6.95
CA LEU A 252 8.99 2.67 7.02
C LEU A 252 9.16 3.33 8.38
N GLU A 253 8.08 3.80 9.00
CA GLU A 253 8.11 4.34 10.36
C GLU A 253 8.49 3.28 11.41
N VAL A 254 7.82 2.13 11.40
CA VAL A 254 8.07 1.04 12.36
C VAL A 254 9.49 0.50 12.27
N THR A 255 10.02 0.41 11.06
CA THR A 255 11.35 -0.17 10.80
C THR A 255 12.47 0.85 10.91
N GLY A 256 12.18 2.13 10.66
CA GLY A 256 13.19 3.20 10.51
C GLY A 256 13.92 3.14 9.16
N VAL A 257 13.41 2.36 8.20
CA VAL A 257 13.99 2.26 6.85
C VAL A 257 13.55 3.47 6.02
N ARG A 258 14.42 3.94 5.13
CA ARG A 258 14.21 5.17 4.35
C ARG A 258 13.33 5.00 3.11
N ALA A 259 13.22 3.79 2.56
CA ALA A 259 12.47 3.54 1.34
C ALA A 259 11.93 2.10 1.24
N CYS A 260 10.84 1.96 0.50
CA CYS A 260 10.20 0.69 0.18
C CYS A 260 10.07 0.58 -1.35
N GLU A 261 10.49 -0.55 -1.89
CA GLU A 261 10.24 -0.92 -3.29
C GLU A 261 8.85 -1.53 -3.39
N TYR A 262 7.94 -0.81 -4.05
CA TYR A 262 6.57 -1.25 -4.30
C TYR A 262 6.52 -2.01 -5.62
N VAL A 263 6.01 -3.25 -5.61
CA VAL A 263 5.92 -4.10 -6.80
C VAL A 263 4.50 -4.61 -7.00
N GLU A 264 3.94 -4.34 -8.18
CA GLU A 264 2.70 -4.98 -8.64
C GLU A 264 3.01 -6.02 -9.73
N ALA A 265 2.50 -7.23 -9.58
CA ALA A 265 2.67 -8.29 -10.57
C ALA A 265 1.32 -8.85 -11.03
N LYS A 266 1.17 -9.00 -12.35
CA LYS A 266 -0.01 -9.56 -12.99
C LYS A 266 0.27 -10.97 -13.46
N PHE A 267 -0.39 -11.93 -12.81
CA PHE A 267 -0.31 -13.34 -13.16
C PHE A 267 -1.59 -13.83 -13.83
N ASP A 268 -1.42 -14.85 -14.67
CA ASP A 268 -2.48 -15.65 -15.23
C ASP A 268 -2.10 -17.13 -15.12
N PHE A 269 -3.11 -17.98 -14.88
CA PHE A 269 -2.93 -19.42 -15.02
C PHE A 269 -3.03 -19.81 -16.49
N ILE A 270 -2.08 -20.62 -16.94
CA ILE A 270 -1.94 -21.01 -18.35
C ILE A 270 -2.17 -22.51 -18.51
N GLN A 271 -2.55 -22.92 -19.73
CA GLN A 271 -2.50 -24.32 -20.14
C GLN A 271 -1.18 -24.57 -20.84
N LYS A 272 -0.41 -25.57 -20.38
CA LYS A 272 0.92 -25.88 -20.90
C LYS A 272 0.95 -26.12 -22.42
N VAL A 273 -0.12 -26.70 -22.97
CA VAL A 273 -0.24 -27.02 -24.40
C VAL A 273 -0.37 -25.77 -25.29
N ASP A 274 -0.93 -24.69 -24.75
CA ASP A 274 -1.24 -23.47 -25.49
C ASP A 274 -0.26 -22.33 -25.19
N PHE A 275 0.67 -22.54 -24.26
CA PHE A 275 1.56 -21.47 -23.81
C PHE A 275 2.72 -21.25 -24.78
N ASN A 276 2.70 -20.10 -25.45
CA ASN A 276 3.83 -19.65 -26.26
C ASN A 276 4.83 -18.89 -25.38
N LYS A 277 6.04 -19.43 -25.24
CA LYS A 277 7.12 -18.85 -24.43
C LYS A 277 7.50 -17.42 -24.82
N THR A 278 7.14 -16.94 -26.01
CA THR A 278 7.38 -15.55 -26.42
C THR A 278 6.41 -14.54 -25.79
N GLU A 279 5.34 -14.99 -25.13
CA GLU A 279 4.30 -14.12 -24.56
C GLU A 279 4.69 -13.52 -23.20
N SER A 280 5.49 -14.23 -22.41
CA SER A 280 6.04 -13.71 -21.16
C SER A 280 7.40 -14.35 -20.85
N PRO A 281 8.41 -13.55 -20.42
CA PRO A 281 9.69 -14.08 -19.99
C PRO A 281 9.62 -14.84 -18.65
N TRP A 282 8.51 -14.72 -17.91
CA TRP A 282 8.36 -15.24 -16.56
C TRP A 282 7.18 -16.22 -16.50
N PHE A 283 7.50 -17.49 -16.33
CA PHE A 283 6.52 -18.56 -16.19
C PHE A 283 7.07 -19.69 -15.33
N GLY A 284 6.20 -20.58 -14.86
CA GLY A 284 6.61 -21.73 -14.05
C GLY A 284 5.41 -22.49 -13.51
N ASN A 285 5.67 -23.39 -12.57
CA ASN A 285 4.66 -24.19 -11.90
C ASN A 285 4.60 -23.85 -10.40
N VAL A 286 3.39 -23.86 -9.84
CA VAL A 286 3.15 -23.91 -8.39
C VAL A 286 2.31 -25.14 -8.09
N ALA A 287 2.78 -25.98 -7.18
CA ALA A 287 2.10 -27.18 -6.74
C ALA A 287 1.36 -26.92 -5.43
N VAL A 288 0.13 -27.41 -5.32
CA VAL A 288 -0.60 -27.55 -4.05
C VAL A 288 -0.29 -28.93 -3.50
N VAL A 289 0.43 -28.97 -2.39
CA VAL A 289 0.78 -30.22 -1.70
C VAL A 289 -0.14 -30.40 -0.51
N GLY A 290 -0.77 -31.57 -0.44
CA GLY A 290 -1.60 -32.01 0.66
C GLY A 290 -0.85 -32.91 1.62
N CYS A 291 -1.25 -32.88 2.88
CA CYS A 291 -0.85 -33.84 3.91
C CYS A 291 -2.05 -34.72 4.27
N PHE A 292 -1.79 -36.00 4.52
CA PHE A 292 -2.85 -36.91 4.94
C PHE A 292 -3.34 -36.54 6.33
N ASN A 293 -4.65 -36.40 6.49
CA ASN A 293 -5.29 -36.16 7.77
C ASN A 293 -6.05 -37.41 8.21
N GLU A 294 -5.57 -38.05 9.26
CA GLU A 294 -6.14 -39.29 9.80
C GLU A 294 -7.59 -39.13 10.28
N ALA A 295 -7.93 -37.96 10.86
CA ALA A 295 -9.27 -37.71 11.41
C ALA A 295 -10.35 -37.66 10.33
N TYR A 296 -10.01 -37.18 9.14
CA TYR A 296 -10.92 -37.13 7.99
C TYR A 296 -10.69 -38.26 6.98
N SER A 297 -9.62 -39.05 7.16
CA SER A 297 -9.16 -40.05 6.20
C SER A 297 -9.01 -39.50 4.77
N ASP A 298 -8.55 -38.25 4.66
CA ASP A 298 -8.42 -37.53 3.38
C ASP A 298 -7.17 -36.64 3.35
N TRP A 299 -6.76 -36.24 2.15
CA TRP A 299 -5.65 -35.33 1.91
C TRP A 299 -6.12 -33.88 1.93
N ILE A 300 -5.56 -33.09 2.84
CA ILE A 300 -5.94 -31.69 3.00
C ILE A 300 -4.80 -30.81 2.47
N PRO A 301 -5.10 -29.79 1.64
CA PRO A 301 -4.12 -28.79 1.22
C PRO A 301 -3.33 -28.25 2.41
N SER A 302 -2.00 -28.30 2.31
CA SER A 302 -1.12 -27.96 3.43
C SER A 302 -0.12 -26.87 3.07
N LYS A 303 0.53 -26.93 1.90
CA LYS A 303 1.54 -25.96 1.48
C LYS A 303 1.53 -25.75 -0.04
N TYR A 304 1.97 -24.55 -0.46
CA TYR A 304 2.38 -24.31 -1.84
C TYR A 304 3.87 -24.68 -1.99
N VAL A 305 4.23 -25.34 -3.08
CA VAL A 305 5.63 -25.62 -3.45
C VAL A 305 5.87 -25.03 -4.84
N TYR A 306 6.98 -24.32 -5.00
CA TYR A 306 7.26 -23.51 -6.17
C TYR A 306 8.36 -24.16 -7.01
N GLY A 307 8.10 -24.32 -8.31
CA GLY A 307 9.09 -24.78 -9.27
C GLY A 307 10.04 -23.66 -9.71
N PRO A 308 11.16 -24.01 -10.36
CA PRO A 308 12.08 -23.01 -10.90
C PRO A 308 11.44 -22.20 -12.04
N LEU A 309 11.87 -20.95 -12.17
CA LEU A 309 11.45 -20.07 -13.26
C LEU A 309 11.81 -20.69 -14.62
N GLY A 310 10.88 -20.66 -15.55
CA GLY A 310 11.06 -21.14 -16.91
C GLY A 310 10.87 -22.64 -17.11
N ASP A 311 10.48 -23.38 -16.06
CA ASP A 311 10.28 -24.83 -16.12
C ASP A 311 8.81 -25.23 -15.90
N LEU A 312 8.17 -25.71 -16.96
CA LEU A 312 6.79 -26.25 -16.94
C LEU A 312 6.76 -27.78 -16.83
N ASP A 313 7.92 -28.43 -16.90
CA ASP A 313 8.08 -29.87 -16.72
C ASP A 313 8.41 -30.23 -15.26
N TRP A 314 8.76 -29.24 -14.44
CA TRP A 314 9.00 -29.41 -13.01
C TRP A 314 7.83 -30.04 -12.27
N ILE A 315 8.17 -30.97 -11.37
CA ILE A 315 7.30 -31.68 -10.44
C ILE A 315 7.89 -31.53 -9.03
N PRO A 316 7.09 -31.30 -7.99
CA PRO A 316 7.59 -31.18 -6.62
C PRO A 316 8.22 -32.48 -6.12
N ASP A 317 9.31 -32.35 -5.37
CA ASP A 317 9.84 -33.42 -4.53
C ASP A 317 9.04 -33.47 -3.22
N LEU A 318 8.57 -34.66 -2.83
CA LEU A 318 7.57 -34.85 -1.77
C LEU A 318 8.10 -35.78 -0.67
N GLY A 319 7.73 -35.45 0.58
CA GLY A 319 7.96 -36.34 1.72
C GLY A 319 7.02 -37.55 1.77
N LEU A 320 7.29 -38.48 2.70
CA LEU A 320 6.57 -39.76 2.85
C LEU A 320 5.04 -39.61 3.07
N ASN A 321 4.60 -38.49 3.65
CA ASN A 321 3.19 -38.18 3.97
C ASN A 321 2.65 -36.99 3.17
N GLU A 322 3.18 -36.75 1.98
CA GLU A 322 2.82 -35.64 1.12
C GLU A 322 2.31 -36.14 -0.24
N LYS A 323 1.32 -35.45 -0.80
CA LYS A 323 0.77 -35.75 -2.12
C LYS A 323 0.49 -34.46 -2.87
N THR A 324 0.89 -34.40 -4.13
CA THR A 324 0.46 -33.33 -5.03
C THR A 324 -1.03 -33.43 -5.29
N LEU A 325 -1.78 -32.42 -4.88
CA LEU A 325 -3.21 -32.30 -5.13
C LEU A 325 -3.48 -31.59 -6.46
N GLU A 326 -2.66 -30.61 -6.81
CA GLU A 326 -2.79 -29.81 -8.03
C GLU A 326 -1.42 -29.27 -8.46
N ILE A 327 -1.17 -29.19 -9.78
CA ILE A 327 -0.06 -28.42 -10.35
C ILE A 327 -0.68 -27.34 -11.22
N ASN A 328 -0.39 -26.08 -10.87
CA ASN A 328 -0.87 -24.91 -11.60
C ASN A 328 0.30 -24.26 -12.34
N SER A 329 0.23 -24.28 -13.67
CA SER A 329 1.15 -23.51 -14.52
C SER A 329 0.71 -22.05 -14.56
N TRP A 330 1.66 -21.14 -14.40
CA TRP A 330 1.42 -19.69 -14.36
C TRP A 330 2.38 -18.95 -15.29
N ALA A 331 1.96 -17.77 -15.73
CA ALA A 331 2.79 -16.79 -16.41
C ALA A 331 2.56 -15.40 -15.81
N CYS A 332 3.61 -14.58 -15.75
CA CYS A 332 3.53 -13.19 -15.29
C CYS A 332 3.55 -12.25 -16.50
N GLY A 333 2.39 -11.72 -16.89
CA GLY A 333 2.26 -10.88 -18.09
C GLY A 333 2.81 -9.46 -17.92
N LYS A 334 2.79 -8.91 -16.70
CA LYS A 334 3.27 -7.55 -16.42
C LYS A 334 3.77 -7.41 -14.99
N ILE A 335 4.87 -6.69 -14.82
CA ILE A 335 5.39 -6.25 -13.53
C ILE A 335 5.51 -4.72 -13.58
N HIS A 336 5.07 -4.06 -12.51
CA HIS A 336 5.26 -2.65 -12.30
C HIS A 336 6.01 -2.45 -10.98
N HIS A 337 6.95 -1.51 -10.98
CA HIS A 337 7.81 -1.20 -9.84
C HIS A 337 7.86 0.32 -9.67
N GLU A 338 7.71 0.77 -8.43
CA GLU A 338 7.82 2.17 -8.02
C GLU A 338 8.51 2.23 -6.64
N ARG A 339 9.39 3.20 -6.44
CA ARG A 339 10.07 3.41 -5.15
C ARG A 339 9.29 4.44 -4.33
N LEU A 340 9.03 4.12 -3.06
CA LEU A 340 8.41 5.02 -2.10
C LEU A 340 9.39 5.39 -0.99
N HIS A 341 9.57 6.70 -0.76
CA HIS A 341 10.43 7.24 0.29
C HIS A 341 9.66 7.53 1.57
N ARG A 342 10.33 7.37 2.72
CA ARG A 342 9.75 7.65 4.03
C ARG A 342 9.44 9.14 4.16
N ASP A 343 8.23 9.43 4.58
CA ASP A 343 7.72 10.79 4.79
C ASP A 343 7.42 10.98 6.29
N GLU A 344 8.46 11.34 7.05
CA GLU A 344 8.39 11.44 8.51
C GLU A 344 7.41 12.53 8.95
N ALA A 345 7.42 13.67 8.26
CA ALA A 345 6.52 14.78 8.58
C ALA A 345 5.07 14.42 8.31
N TRP A 346 4.79 13.75 7.18
CA TRP A 346 3.45 13.24 6.91
C TRP A 346 3.02 12.22 7.95
N PHE A 347 3.87 11.25 8.31
CA PHE A 347 3.50 10.25 9.31
C PHE A 347 3.25 10.88 10.68
N ALA A 348 4.10 11.83 11.11
CA ALA A 348 3.92 12.57 12.35
C ALA A 348 2.57 13.32 12.39
N SER A 349 2.12 13.88 11.26
CA SER A 349 0.82 14.55 11.15
C SER A 349 -0.37 13.63 11.43
N LEU A 350 -0.21 12.31 11.27
CA LEU A 350 -1.24 11.32 11.53
C LEU A 350 -1.41 10.99 13.02
N MET A 351 -0.37 11.20 13.82
CA MET A 351 -0.31 10.77 15.22
C MET A 351 -1.48 11.27 16.08
N PRO A 352 -1.94 12.53 15.99
CA PRO A 352 -3.09 12.99 16.78
C PRO A 352 -4.36 12.15 16.52
N LYS A 353 -4.63 11.78 15.27
CA LYS A 353 -5.78 10.92 14.92
C LYS A 353 -5.58 9.47 15.33
N ILE A 354 -4.34 8.98 15.32
CA ILE A 354 -4.01 7.65 15.85
C ILE A 354 -4.25 7.61 17.36
N GLU A 355 -3.88 8.65 18.11
CA GLU A 355 -4.19 8.75 19.54
C GLU A 355 -5.69 8.83 19.82
N GLU A 356 -6.44 9.62 19.04
CA GLU A 356 -7.90 9.65 19.13
C GLU A 356 -8.51 8.26 18.89
N PHE A 357 -7.98 7.51 17.93
CA PHE A 357 -8.39 6.13 17.67
C PHE A 357 -8.14 5.20 18.87
N TRP A 358 -7.00 5.33 19.56
CA TRP A 358 -6.75 4.57 20.79
C TRP A 358 -7.68 4.98 21.93
N LEU A 359 -7.99 6.27 22.08
CA LEU A 359 -8.96 6.75 23.06
C LEU A 359 -10.35 6.15 22.82
N ASP A 360 -10.77 6.03 21.56
CA ASP A 360 -12.05 5.42 21.22
C ASP A 360 -12.08 3.91 21.48
N ILE A 361 -10.96 3.21 21.34
CA ILE A 361 -10.83 1.80 21.77
C ILE A 361 -11.06 1.69 23.29
N GLU A 362 -10.46 2.59 24.08
CA GLU A 362 -10.66 2.58 25.53
C GLU A 362 -12.10 2.94 25.93
N LYS A 363 -12.76 3.86 25.22
CA LYS A 363 -14.21 4.12 25.38
C LYS A 363 -15.04 2.89 25.02
N ALA A 364 -14.70 2.20 23.93
CA ALA A 364 -15.41 1.00 23.49
C ALA A 364 -15.33 -0.11 24.54
N LYS A 365 -14.15 -0.34 25.13
CA LYS A 365 -13.97 -1.30 26.24
C LYS A 365 -14.84 -0.99 27.47
N LYS A 366 -15.20 0.29 27.68
CA LYS A 366 -16.11 0.74 28.76
C LYS A 366 -17.59 0.76 28.37
N GLY A 367 -17.93 0.47 27.11
CA GLY A 367 -19.29 0.59 26.59
C GLY A 367 -19.73 2.03 26.27
N GLU A 368 -18.79 2.97 26.19
CA GLU A 368 -19.04 4.40 25.94
C GLU A 368 -18.93 4.78 24.45
N PHE A 369 -18.50 3.84 23.58
CA PHE A 369 -18.39 4.05 22.14
C PHE A 369 -19.59 3.43 21.42
N ILE A 370 -20.26 4.22 20.59
CA ILE A 370 -21.39 3.77 19.77
C ILE A 370 -20.90 3.54 18.34
N LEU A 371 -21.07 2.32 17.82
CA LEU A 371 -20.73 2.01 16.44
C LEU A 371 -21.62 2.81 15.48
N PRO A 372 -21.04 3.65 14.60
CA PRO A 372 -21.83 4.47 13.68
C PRO A 372 -22.62 3.63 12.67
N GLU A 373 -23.83 4.08 12.34
CA GLU A 373 -24.71 3.39 11.39
C GLU A 373 -24.11 3.34 9.97
N SER A 374 -24.58 2.36 9.18
CA SER A 374 -24.18 2.22 7.79
C SER A 374 -24.88 3.28 6.94
N SER A 375 -24.08 4.09 6.23
CA SER A 375 -24.60 5.01 5.20
C SER A 375 -25.12 4.27 3.94
N ARG A 376 -24.84 2.97 3.78
CA ARG A 376 -25.44 2.15 2.71
C ARG A 376 -26.90 1.84 3.04
N LYS A 377 -27.82 2.26 2.15
CA LYS A 377 -29.23 1.83 2.18
C LYS A 377 -29.28 0.30 2.19
N LYS A 378 -30.01 -0.30 3.14
CA LYS A 378 -30.28 -1.74 3.13
C LYS A 378 -30.93 -2.09 1.79
N LYS A 379 -30.33 -3.02 1.03
CA LYS A 379 -30.99 -3.63 -0.12
C LYS A 379 -32.17 -4.41 0.46
N VAL A 380 -33.39 -3.94 0.22
CA VAL A 380 -34.60 -4.72 0.53
C VAL A 380 -34.54 -5.94 -0.38
N VAL A 381 -34.23 -7.09 0.20
CA VAL A 381 -34.44 -8.37 -0.48
C VAL A 381 -35.94 -8.60 -0.41
N CYS A 382 -36.63 -8.36 -1.51
CA CYS A 382 -38.02 -8.79 -1.65
C CYS A 382 -38.00 -10.32 -1.55
N MET A 383 -38.48 -10.86 -0.43
CA MET A 383 -38.88 -12.26 -0.39
C MET A 383 -40.10 -12.35 -1.31
N ILE A 384 -39.93 -13.01 -2.45
CA ILE A 384 -41.07 -13.53 -3.19
C ILE A 384 -41.51 -14.73 -2.37
N ASP A 385 -42.65 -14.61 -1.69
CA ASP A 385 -43.39 -15.77 -1.18
C ASP A 385 -43.89 -16.53 -2.40
N ASP A 386 -43.36 -17.72 -2.62
CA ASP A 386 -43.95 -18.70 -3.55
C ASP A 386 -45.26 -19.22 -2.93
N ASP A 387 -46.33 -18.44 -3.07
CA ASP A 387 -47.69 -18.92 -2.85
C ASP A 387 -48.06 -19.86 -4.01
N THR A 388 -47.79 -21.15 -3.81
CA THR A 388 -48.44 -22.22 -4.56
C THR A 388 -49.91 -22.28 -4.18
N GLU A 389 -50.78 -21.58 -4.93
CA GLU A 389 -52.21 -21.93 -4.99
C GLU A 389 -52.62 -22.38 -6.39
N SER A 390 -53.14 -23.59 -6.39
CA SER A 390 -53.64 -24.39 -7.50
C SER A 390 -54.67 -23.68 -8.37
N GLU A 391 -54.43 -23.70 -9.68
CA GLU A 391 -55.43 -23.45 -10.70
C GLU A 391 -56.65 -24.37 -10.52
N LYS A 392 -57.81 -23.79 -10.23
CA LYS A 392 -59.11 -24.41 -10.52
C LYS A 392 -59.80 -23.62 -11.62
N ILE A 393 -59.94 -24.31 -12.74
CA ILE A 393 -60.76 -23.97 -13.89
C ILE A 393 -62.23 -23.81 -13.45
N SER A 394 -62.84 -22.65 -13.74
CA SER A 394 -64.27 -22.57 -14.05
C SER A 394 -64.59 -21.33 -14.90
N THR A 395 -65.30 -21.60 -15.98
CA THR A 395 -65.72 -20.79 -17.13
C THR A 395 -66.48 -19.48 -16.85
N PRO A 396 -66.48 -18.53 -17.82
CA PRO A 396 -67.19 -17.25 -17.72
C PRO A 396 -68.67 -17.39 -18.07
N VAL A 397 -69.55 -16.80 -17.26
CA VAL A 397 -70.94 -16.50 -17.63
C VAL A 397 -71.02 -15.02 -17.93
N CYS A 398 -71.23 -14.69 -19.20
CA CYS A 398 -71.61 -13.38 -19.68
C CYS A 398 -73.14 -13.37 -19.86
N GLN A 399 -73.82 -12.38 -19.29
CA GLN A 399 -75.23 -12.10 -19.53
C GLN A 399 -75.40 -10.61 -19.83
N LEU A 400 -76.29 -10.34 -20.80
CA LEU A 400 -76.92 -9.06 -21.22
C LEU A 400 -76.06 -8.26 -22.22
N GLU A 401 -76.45 -8.00 -23.47
CA GLU A 401 -77.70 -8.13 -24.25
C GLU A 401 -77.39 -8.57 -25.70
#